data_AF-A0A9P5IZG6-F1
#
_entry.id   AF-A0A9P5IZG6-F1
#
_cell.length_a   1.000
_cell.length_b   1.000
_cell.length_c   1.000
_cell.angle_alpha   90.00
_cell.angle_beta   90.00
_cell.angle_gamma   90.00
#
_symmetry.space_group_name_H-M   'P 1'
#
loop_
_entity.id
_entity.type
_entity.pdbx_description
1 polymer ?
#
loop_
_entity_poly.entity_id
_entity_poly.type
_entity_poly.pdbx_seq_one_letter_code
_entity_poly.pdbx_strand_id
1 'polypeptide(L)' 'METQTIEFTVEQLLDLHRYWITELFIMDKKSEEEIVNLLHHHQINVTSHTLHSYLSNWNLLTPRKR' A
#
# COMPACT_ATOMS: atom_id res chain seq x y z
N MET A 1 12.04 -6.79 -30.58
CA MET A 1 11.66 -7.56 -29.37
C MET A 1 10.26 -7.15 -29.03
N GLU A 2 9.30 -8.06 -29.04
CA GLU A 2 7.94 -7.78 -28.57
C GLU A 2 7.96 -7.64 -27.04
N THR A 3 7.54 -6.49 -26.54
CA THR A 3 7.35 -6.27 -25.09
C THR A 3 6.06 -6.96 -24.67
N GLN A 4 6.17 -8.01 -23.86
CA GLN A 4 5.01 -8.63 -23.21
C GLN A 4 4.56 -7.74 -22.05
N THR A 5 3.30 -7.31 -22.07
CA THR A 5 2.66 -6.64 -20.94
C THR A 5 2.24 -7.69 -19.92
N ILE A 6 2.82 -7.61 -18.71
CA ILE A 6 2.40 -8.43 -17.58
C ILE A 6 1.40 -7.60 -16.77
N GLU A 7 0.19 -8.13 -16.60
CA GLU A 7 -0.82 -7.53 -15.73
C GLU A 7 -0.65 -8.04 -14.31
N PHE A 8 -0.60 -7.12 -13.35
CA PHE A 8 -0.58 -7.44 -11.93
C PHE A 8 -1.93 -7.11 -11.30
N THR A 9 -2.35 -7.93 -10.35
CA THR A 9 -3.48 -7.55 -9.50
C THR A 9 -3.07 -6.46 -8.51
N VAL A 10 -4.05 -5.76 -7.95
CA VAL A 10 -3.82 -4.72 -6.94
C VAL A 10 -3.10 -5.31 -5.72
N GLU A 11 -3.47 -6.52 -5.30
CA GLU A 11 -2.82 -7.22 -4.18
C GLU A 11 -1.34 -7.46 -4.46
N GLN A 12 -1.00 -7.96 -5.65
CA GLN A 12 0.39 -8.18 -6.05
C GLN A 12 1.19 -6.89 -6.09
N LEU A 13 0.58 -5.78 -6.54
CA LEU A 13 1.22 -4.47 -6.54
C LEU A 13 1.44 -3.95 -5.11
N LEU A 14 0.48 -4.11 -4.20
CA LEU A 14 0.64 -3.71 -2.80
C LEU A 14 1.72 -4.52 -2.10
N ASP A 15 1.77 -5.83 -2.32
CA ASP A 15 2.82 -6.69 -1.76
C ASP A 15 4.20 -6.37 -2.34
N LEU A 16 4.28 -6.11 -3.65
CA LEU A 16 5.52 -5.67 -4.31
C LEU A 16 6.05 -4.36 -3.70
N HIS A 17 5.13 -3.44 -3.37
CA HIS A 17 5.46 -2.12 -2.80
C HIS A 17 5.43 -2.09 -1.28
N ARG A 18 5.31 -3.24 -0.59
CA ARG A 18 5.15 -3.32 0.86
C ARG A 18 6.20 -2.53 1.64
N TYR A 19 7.47 -2.66 1.26
CA TYR A 19 8.57 -1.96 1.95
C TYR A 19 8.41 -0.44 1.86
N TRP A 20 8.19 0.07 0.65
CA TRP A 20 7.97 1.49 0.41
C TRP A 20 6.75 2.02 1.17
N ILE A 21 5.62 1.31 1.11
CA ILE A 21 4.40 1.68 1.85
C ILE A 21 4.66 1.69 3.37
N THR A 22 5.43 0.73 3.87
CA THR A 22 5.82 0.66 5.29
C THR A 22 6.69 1.84 5.70
N GLU A 23 7.64 2.26 4.86
CA GLU A 23 8.45 3.46 5.10
C GLU A 23 7.58 4.72 5.14
N LEU A 24 6.69 4.91 4.16
CA LEU A 24 5.76 6.05 4.13
C LEU A 24 4.91 6.12 5.42
N PHE A 25 4.44 4.97 5.90
CA PHE A 25 3.58 4.91 7.09
C PHE A 25 4.36 5.08 8.39
N ILE A 26 5.48 4.39 8.56
CA ILE A 26 6.21 4.33 9.84
C ILE A 26 7.26 5.43 9.97
N MET A 27 8.03 5.71 8.92
CA MET A 27 9.10 6.71 8.94
C MET A 27 8.55 8.09 8.63
N ASP A 28 7.84 8.22 7.51
CA ASP A 28 7.34 9.52 7.04
C ASP A 28 6.03 9.95 7.72
N LYS A 29 5.44 9.06 8.52
CA LYS A 29 4.20 9.29 9.28
C LYS A 29 3.03 9.75 8.42
N LYS A 30 2.99 9.32 7.16
CA LYS A 30 1.87 9.63 6.26
C LYS A 30 0.59 8.95 6.75
N SER A 31 -0.51 9.67 6.64
CA SER A 31 -1.84 9.10 6.81
C SER A 31 -2.15 8.10 5.70
N GLU A 32 -3.12 7.22 5.96
CA GLU A 32 -3.59 6.26 4.95
C GLU A 32 -4.11 6.96 3.69
N GLU A 33 -4.80 8.11 3.83
CA GLU A 33 -5.31 8.89 2.71
C GLU A 33 -4.17 9.46 1.83
N GLU A 34 -3.10 9.97 2.43
CA GLU A 34 -1.92 10.43 1.70
C GLU A 34 -1.24 9.29 0.94
N ILE A 35 -1.13 8.11 1.55
CA ILE A 35 -0.52 6.93 0.92
C ILE A 35 -1.41 6.46 -0.24
N VAL A 36 -2.73 6.42 -0.08
CA VAL A 36 -3.67 6.11 -1.16
C VAL A 36 -3.51 7.06 -2.34
N ASN A 37 -3.41 8.37 -2.08
CA ASN A 37 -3.19 9.35 -3.14
C ASN A 37 -1.87 9.11 -3.88
N LEU A 38 -0.80 8.72 -3.19
CA LEU A 38 0.46 8.33 -3.83
C LEU A 38 0.30 7.08 -4.68
N LEU A 39 -0.37 6.04 -4.17
CA LEU A 39 -0.64 4.81 -4.92
C LEU A 39 -1.45 5.09 -6.19
N HIS A 40 -2.43 6.00 -6.14
CA HIS A 40 -3.19 6.42 -7.32
C HIS A 40 -2.33 7.12 -8.37
N HIS A 41 -1.37 7.97 -7.96
CA HIS A 41 -0.41 8.56 -8.90
C HIS A 41 0.44 7.49 -9.62
N HIS A 42 0.68 6.36 -8.95
CA HIS A 42 1.37 5.20 -9.52
C HIS A 42 0.43 4.20 -10.22
N GLN A 43 -0.82 4.58 -10.49
CA GLN A 43 -1.84 3.73 -11.15
C GLN A 43 -2.23 2.48 -10.33
N ILE A 44 -1.97 2.47 -9.02
CA ILE A 44 -2.41 1.42 -8.10
C ILE A 44 -3.72 1.87 -7.46
N ASN A 45 -4.86 1.48 -8.05
CA ASN A 45 -6.17 1.91 -7.60
C ASN A 45 -6.65 1.14 -6.36
N VAL A 46 -6.53 1.76 -5.19
CA VAL A 46 -6.94 1.20 -3.89
C VAL A 46 -7.82 2.16 -3.11
N THR A 47 -8.58 1.65 -2.14
CA THR A 47 -9.28 2.49 -1.16
C THR A 47 -8.48 2.57 0.15
N SER A 48 -8.74 3.58 0.97
CA SER A 48 -8.17 3.66 2.32
C SER A 48 -8.52 2.42 3.16
N HIS A 49 -9.72 1.86 3.00
CA HIS A 49 -10.11 0.62 3.67
C HIS A 49 -9.26 -0.59 3.25
N THR A 50 -8.96 -0.70 1.96
CA THR A 50 -8.05 -1.71 1.43
C THR A 50 -6.66 -1.54 2.05
N LEU A 51 -6.11 -0.32 2.00
CA LEU A 51 -4.80 -0.03 2.58
C LEU A 51 -4.76 -0.34 4.08
N HIS A 52 -5.77 0.07 4.84
CA HIS A 52 -5.92 -0.22 6.27
C HIS A 52 -5.80 -1.72 6.56
N SER A 53 -6.50 -2.55 5.78
CA SER A 53 -6.48 -4.00 5.92
C SER A 53 -5.07 -4.56 5.70
N TYR A 54 -4.32 -4.05 4.72
CA TYR A 54 -2.94 -4.43 4.47
C TYR A 54 -2.00 -3.97 5.58
N LEU A 55 -2.10 -2.72 6.04
CA LEU A 55 -1.31 -2.21 7.16
C LEU A 55 -1.57 -3.04 8.44
N SER A 56 -2.82 -3.44 8.68
CA SER A 56 -3.21 -4.36 9.75
C SER A 56 -2.56 -5.74 9.58
N ASN A 57 -2.69 -6.35 8.40
CA ASN A 57 -2.11 -7.66 8.09
C ASN A 57 -0.59 -7.69 8.17
N TRP A 58 0.05 -6.55 7.90
CA TRP A 58 1.49 -6.37 8.05
C TRP A 58 1.92 -6.05 9.49
N ASN A 59 0.98 -6.01 10.44
CA ASN A 59 1.18 -5.67 11.85
C ASN A 59 1.74 -4.26 12.09
N LEU A 60 1.42 -3.31 11.20
CA LEU A 60 1.86 -1.92 11.31
C LEU A 60 0.92 -1.07 12.16
N LEU A 61 -0.33 -1.49 12.28
CA LEU A 61 -1.29 -0.88 13.18
C LEU A 61 -1.08 -1.46 14.57
N THR A 62 -0.65 -0.65 15.52
CA THR A 62 -0.60 -1.07 16.92
C THR A 62 -2.01 -1.47 17.36
N PRO A 63 -2.21 -2.67 17.94
CA PRO A 63 -3.46 -2.96 18.62
C PRO A 63 -3.60 -1.92 19.72
N ARG A 64 -4.70 -1.15 19.71
CA ARG A 64 -5.07 -0.34 20.87
C ARG A 64 -5.19 -1.31 22.06
N LYS A 65 -4.18 -1.32 22.93
CA LYS A 65 -4.30 -1.94 24.25
C LYS A 65 -5.45 -1.20 24.95
N ARG A 66 -6.55 -1.92 25.20
CA ARG A 66 -7.59 -1.49 26.14
C ARG A 66 -7.02 -1.43 27.54
#